data_AF-A0A8H7KWB3-F1
#
_entry.id   AF-A0A8H7KWB3-F1
#
_cell.length_a   1.000
_cell.length_b   1.000
_cell.length_c   1.000
_cell.angle_alpha   90.00
_cell.angle_beta   90.00
_cell.angle_gamma   90.00
#
_symmetry.space_group_name_H-M   'P 1'
#
loop_
_entity.id
_entity.type
_entity.pdbx_description
1 polymer ?
#
loop_
_entity_poly.entity_id
_entity_poly.type
_entity_poly.pdbx_seq_one_letter_code
_entity_poly.pdbx_strand_id
1 'polypeptide(L)'
;MIRLKGLVMSVWWQWGAQSSLQMHGTEFCTALQQDPGILGLQAPGAFRTPYNDSPDGRSPIRDSPEPAPHTVTMSNGIPSYPGDERLEFGNGAYMVIHHNGPPSCVATTVVPADATLVIPYHVHPLSSETMTVHKGELCATINGKTVMSSPTTNGGILHVPAGTRHGFNKGVSAEDLVFTESTEPSPDKKRDFFGDLMRVGFGGSPEISVIGAMAAFYRAGDVVLCFGEWSPLWLGRFLGWFMGGVLGDTLGLAPKPAVLLKRTKSD
;
A
#
# COMPACT_ATOMS: atom_id res chain seq x y z
N MET A 1 -22.60 26.43 -8.59
CA MET A 1 -21.83 25.31 -7.99
C MET A 1 -21.44 24.37 -9.13
N ILE A 2 -20.20 24.45 -9.61
CA ILE A 2 -19.73 23.69 -10.78
C ILE A 2 -19.47 22.24 -10.32
N ARG A 3 -20.26 21.30 -10.81
CA ARG A 3 -20.01 19.86 -10.61
C ARG A 3 -18.98 19.41 -11.64
N LEU A 4 -17.70 19.36 -11.26
CA LEU A 4 -16.69 18.59 -12.00
C LEU A 4 -16.98 17.10 -11.82
N LYS A 5 -17.89 16.54 -12.63
CA LYS A 5 -18.04 15.09 -12.78
C LYS A 5 -17.09 14.61 -13.88
N GLY A 6 -16.23 13.64 -13.56
CA GLY A 6 -15.64 12.74 -14.54
C GLY A 6 -14.35 13.14 -15.26
N LEU A 7 -13.80 14.35 -15.08
CA LEU A 7 -12.58 14.77 -15.79
C LEU A 7 -11.27 14.50 -15.04
N VAL A 8 -11.30 14.37 -13.70
CA VAL A 8 -10.05 14.31 -12.91
C VAL A 8 -9.53 12.88 -12.75
N MET A 9 -10.39 11.84 -12.70
CA MET A 9 -9.89 10.45 -12.62
C MET A 9 -9.53 9.86 -13.98
N SER A 10 -10.22 10.23 -15.06
CA SER A 10 -9.91 9.76 -16.41
C SER A 10 -8.52 10.21 -16.86
N VAL A 11 -8.07 11.43 -16.51
CA VAL A 11 -6.70 11.86 -16.86
C VAL A 11 -5.62 11.07 -16.12
N TRP A 12 -5.84 10.70 -14.86
CA TRP A 12 -4.88 9.89 -14.09
C TRP A 12 -4.87 8.42 -14.49
N TRP A 13 -6.05 7.87 -14.74
CA TRP A 13 -6.23 6.51 -15.22
C TRP A 13 -5.69 6.35 -16.65
N GLN A 14 -5.89 7.35 -17.50
CA GLN A 14 -5.44 7.35 -18.88
C GLN A 14 -3.96 7.71 -19.03
N TRP A 15 -3.31 8.44 -18.09
CA TRP A 15 -1.85 8.64 -18.13
C TRP A 15 -1.05 7.42 -17.64
N GLY A 16 -1.54 6.71 -16.62
CA GLY A 16 -0.96 5.41 -16.20
C GLY A 16 -1.20 4.31 -17.25
N ALA A 17 -2.37 4.29 -17.88
CA ALA A 17 -2.67 3.41 -18.99
C ALA A 17 -1.96 3.81 -20.30
N GLN A 18 -1.80 5.10 -20.63
CA GLN A 18 -1.12 5.53 -21.88
C GLN A 18 0.40 5.39 -21.81
N SER A 19 1.01 5.51 -20.63
CA SER A 19 2.45 5.20 -20.47
C SER A 19 2.74 3.70 -20.57
N SER A 20 1.75 2.83 -20.35
CA SER A 20 1.81 1.40 -20.67
C SER A 20 1.33 1.06 -22.09
N LEU A 21 0.42 1.85 -22.69
CA LEU A 21 -0.11 1.65 -24.05
C LEU A 21 0.70 2.30 -25.17
N GLN A 22 1.71 3.14 -24.88
CA GLN A 22 2.65 3.62 -25.90
C GLN A 22 3.82 2.66 -26.19
N MET A 23 3.88 1.49 -25.54
CA MET A 23 4.68 0.36 -26.02
C MET A 23 3.80 -0.58 -26.85
N HIS A 24 3.34 -0.10 -28.01
CA HIS A 24 2.82 -0.98 -29.06
C HIS A 24 3.98 -1.79 -29.65
N GLY A 25 4.13 -3.01 -29.14
CA GLY A 25 4.93 -4.09 -29.69
C GLY A 25 4.36 -5.40 -29.18
N THR A 26 3.29 -5.86 -29.80
CA THR A 26 2.82 -7.25 -29.71
C THR A 26 3.95 -8.16 -30.19
N GLU A 27 4.74 -8.66 -29.25
CA GLU A 27 5.52 -9.91 -29.26
C GLU A 27 6.48 -9.89 -28.05
N PHE A 28 6.79 -11.06 -27.50
CA PHE A 28 7.66 -11.32 -26.34
C PHE A 28 7.03 -11.29 -24.93
N CYS A 29 6.30 -12.35 -24.61
CA CYS A 29 6.41 -13.01 -23.31
C CYS A 29 7.31 -14.24 -23.46
N THR A 30 8.63 -14.01 -23.48
CA THR A 30 9.61 -15.08 -23.32
C THR A 30 10.59 -14.67 -22.23
N ALA A 31 10.78 -15.60 -21.30
CA ALA A 31 11.44 -15.44 -20.02
C ALA A 31 12.82 -14.76 -20.10
N LEU A 32 13.07 -13.86 -19.13
CA LEU A 32 14.41 -13.47 -18.70
C LEU A 32 14.56 -13.85 -17.23
N GLN A 33 15.17 -15.02 -17.04
CA GLN A 33 15.75 -15.49 -15.79
C GLN A 33 16.84 -14.48 -15.37
N GLN A 34 16.73 -13.91 -14.16
CA GLN A 34 17.63 -12.87 -13.68
C GLN A 34 18.96 -13.45 -13.15
N ASP A 35 20.03 -12.76 -13.51
CA ASP A 35 21.39 -12.86 -12.98
C ASP A 35 21.52 -11.93 -11.74
N PRO A 36 22.02 -12.40 -10.57
CA PRO A 36 22.09 -11.57 -9.36
C PRO A 36 23.40 -10.78 -9.33
N GLY A 37 23.38 -9.54 -9.82
CA GLY A 37 24.57 -8.70 -9.82
C GLY A 37 24.32 -7.19 -9.81
N ILE A 38 24.66 -6.57 -8.66
CA ILE A 38 25.23 -5.21 -8.49
C ILE A 38 24.27 -4.00 -8.61
N LEU A 39 24.10 -3.23 -7.52
CA LEU A 39 24.70 -1.89 -7.32
C LEU A 39 24.16 -1.19 -6.07
N GLY A 40 25.07 -0.95 -5.11
CA GLY A 40 24.84 -0.06 -3.98
C GLY A 40 24.86 1.41 -4.42
N LEU A 41 23.80 2.12 -4.06
CA LEU A 41 23.68 3.57 -4.17
C LEU A 41 23.37 4.11 -2.77
N GLN A 42 24.27 4.93 -2.23
CA GLN A 42 24.01 5.71 -1.00
C GLN A 42 23.09 6.90 -1.32
N ALA A 43 22.00 7.03 -0.55
CA ALA A 43 21.07 8.14 -0.66
C ALA A 43 21.63 9.43 -0.01
N PRO A 44 21.43 10.62 -0.59
CA PRO A 44 21.77 11.88 0.05
C PRO A 44 20.68 12.33 1.07
N GLY A 45 21.15 12.82 2.21
CA GLY A 45 20.50 13.74 3.18
C GLY A 45 18.98 13.66 3.40
N ALA A 46 18.57 13.12 4.55
CA ALA A 46 17.17 13.05 4.97
C ALA A 46 16.57 14.44 5.28
N PHE A 47 15.51 14.80 4.55
CA PHE A 47 14.56 15.85 4.93
C PHE A 47 13.64 15.29 6.03
N ARG A 48 13.65 15.89 7.23
CA ARG A 48 12.78 15.49 8.36
C ARG A 48 11.34 15.94 8.12
N THR A 49 10.38 15.02 8.18
CA THR A 49 8.96 15.34 8.23
C THR A 49 8.55 15.65 9.68
N PRO A 50 7.59 16.57 9.93
CA PRO A 50 7.20 16.97 11.28
C PRO A 50 6.35 15.92 12.03
N TYR A 51 6.09 14.75 11.44
CA TYR A 51 5.14 13.77 11.96
C TYR A 51 5.80 12.56 12.65
N ASN A 52 7.13 12.52 12.75
CA ASN A 52 7.86 11.34 13.26
C ASN A 52 8.61 11.59 14.59
N ASP A 53 8.39 12.72 15.24
CA ASP A 53 8.99 13.00 16.54
C ASP A 53 8.11 12.41 17.65
N SER A 54 8.28 11.12 17.93
CA SER A 54 8.10 10.67 19.32
C SER A 54 9.26 11.28 20.11
N PRO A 55 9.01 12.15 21.11
CA PRO A 55 10.05 12.94 21.80
C PRO A 55 11.11 12.09 22.54
N ASP A 56 10.95 10.78 22.56
CA ASP A 56 11.67 9.81 23.37
C ASP A 56 12.84 9.15 22.62
N GLY A 57 12.86 9.16 21.27
CA GLY A 57 13.92 8.56 20.44
C GLY A 57 14.23 7.08 20.71
N ARG A 58 13.43 6.40 21.54
CA ARG A 58 13.55 4.98 21.87
C ARG A 58 12.35 4.27 21.26
N SER A 59 12.58 3.48 20.20
CA SER A 59 11.67 2.37 19.92
C SER A 59 11.62 1.53 21.20
N PRO A 60 10.44 1.32 21.81
CA PRO A 60 10.34 0.36 22.88
C PRO A 60 10.66 -0.99 22.25
N ILE A 61 11.89 -1.48 22.46
CA ILE A 61 12.21 -2.89 22.30
C ILE A 61 11.30 -3.58 23.32
N ARG A 62 10.14 -4.05 22.85
CA ARG A 62 9.26 -4.88 23.64
C ARG A 62 9.99 -6.21 23.80
N ASP A 63 10.71 -6.37 24.90
CA ASP A 63 11.06 -7.67 25.48
C ASP A 63 9.80 -8.36 26.06
N SER A 64 8.66 -8.20 25.38
CA SER A 64 7.46 -8.95 25.71
C SER A 64 7.71 -10.38 25.23
N PRO A 65 7.53 -11.40 26.10
CA PRO A 65 7.68 -12.78 25.68
C PRO A 65 6.85 -13.01 24.42
N GLU A 66 7.45 -13.67 23.43
CA GLU A 66 6.77 -14.06 22.21
C GLU A 66 5.46 -14.74 22.61
N PRO A 67 4.29 -14.20 22.20
CA PRO A 67 3.02 -14.77 22.61
C PRO A 67 2.99 -16.24 22.19
N ALA A 68 2.44 -17.10 23.06
CA ALA A 68 2.34 -18.53 22.77
C ALA A 68 1.75 -18.73 21.36
N PRO A 69 2.28 -19.65 20.55
CA PRO A 69 1.91 -19.80 19.15
C PRO A 69 0.39 -19.94 19.04
N HIS A 70 -0.25 -18.92 18.50
CA HIS A 70 -1.70 -18.92 18.31
C HIS A 70 -2.04 -20.01 17.28
N THR A 71 -3.10 -20.77 17.54
CA THR A 71 -3.62 -21.75 16.59
C THR A 71 -4.10 -21.01 15.35
N VAL A 72 -3.34 -21.11 14.26
CA VAL A 72 -3.73 -20.55 12.97
C VAL A 72 -4.90 -21.39 12.44
N THR A 73 -6.05 -20.75 12.25
CA THR A 73 -7.16 -21.36 11.53
C THR A 73 -7.10 -20.91 10.08
N MET A 74 -7.25 -21.87 9.16
CA MET A 74 -7.30 -21.58 7.73
C MET A 74 -8.76 -21.61 7.28
N SER A 75 -9.26 -20.50 6.74
CA SER A 75 -10.58 -20.44 6.10
C SER A 75 -10.38 -20.06 4.65
N ASN A 76 -10.72 -20.97 3.72
CA ASN A 76 -10.51 -20.78 2.27
C ASN A 76 -9.07 -20.41 1.88
N GLY A 77 -8.07 -20.92 2.62
CA GLY A 77 -6.66 -20.61 2.39
C GLY A 77 -6.19 -19.28 2.97
N ILE A 78 -7.04 -18.56 3.70
CA ILE A 78 -6.71 -17.31 4.39
C ILE A 78 -6.40 -17.65 5.85
N PRO A 79 -5.22 -17.25 6.38
CA PRO A 79 -4.94 -17.40 7.79
C PRO A 79 -5.83 -16.44 8.59
N SER A 80 -6.38 -16.91 9.71
CA SER A 80 -7.12 -16.07 10.65
C SER A 80 -6.54 -16.12 12.05
N TYR A 81 -6.47 -14.93 12.66
CA TYR A 81 -5.95 -14.69 13.98
C TYR A 81 -6.99 -13.94 14.85
N PRO A 82 -6.92 -14.07 16.18
CA PRO A 82 -7.79 -13.31 17.07
C PRO A 82 -7.69 -11.80 16.80
N GLY A 83 -8.83 -11.12 16.72
CA GLY A 83 -8.87 -9.67 16.52
C GLY A 83 -8.59 -9.21 15.08
N ASP A 84 -8.59 -10.11 14.10
CA ASP A 84 -8.57 -9.74 12.69
C ASP A 84 -9.65 -8.70 12.34
N GLU A 85 -9.27 -7.67 11.60
CA GLU A 85 -10.17 -6.63 11.11
C GLU A 85 -10.31 -6.74 9.58
N ARG A 86 -11.54 -6.77 9.08
CA ARG A 86 -11.82 -6.86 7.64
C ARG A 86 -12.19 -5.49 7.07
N LEU A 87 -11.46 -5.09 6.04
CA LEU A 87 -11.67 -3.86 5.26
C LEU A 87 -12.15 -4.22 3.86
N GLU A 88 -13.34 -3.76 3.47
CA GLU A 88 -13.92 -3.97 2.14
C GLU A 88 -13.48 -2.88 1.16
N PHE A 89 -13.09 -3.27 -0.05
CA PHE A 89 -12.66 -2.36 -1.13
C PHE A 89 -13.71 -2.21 -2.25
N GLY A 90 -14.80 -2.97 -2.17
CA GLY A 90 -15.83 -3.03 -3.21
C GLY A 90 -15.63 -4.21 -4.17
N ASN A 91 -16.67 -4.56 -4.93
CA ASN A 91 -16.67 -5.70 -5.87
C ASN A 91 -16.21 -7.02 -5.23
N GLY A 92 -16.51 -7.22 -3.94
CA GLY A 92 -16.11 -8.40 -3.18
C GLY A 92 -14.61 -8.48 -2.85
N ALA A 93 -13.80 -7.49 -3.22
CA ALA A 93 -12.41 -7.39 -2.80
C ALA A 93 -12.32 -6.88 -1.35
N TYR A 94 -11.43 -7.48 -0.56
CA TYR A 94 -11.24 -7.12 0.83
C TYR A 94 -9.81 -7.39 1.30
N MET A 95 -9.46 -6.79 2.42
CA MET A 95 -8.22 -7.06 3.16
C MET A 95 -8.57 -7.41 4.60
N VAL A 96 -7.85 -8.39 5.14
CA VAL A 96 -7.88 -8.75 6.56
C VAL A 96 -6.59 -8.25 7.18
N ILE A 97 -6.67 -7.36 8.17
CA ILE A 97 -5.54 -6.89 8.97
C ILE A 97 -5.36 -7.83 10.16
N HIS A 98 -4.16 -8.40 10.30
CA HIS A 98 -3.85 -9.39 11.32
C HIS A 98 -3.14 -8.75 12.51
N HIS A 99 -3.91 -8.25 13.49
CA HIS A 99 -3.35 -7.56 14.66
C HIS A 99 -2.48 -8.48 15.55
N ASN A 100 -2.82 -9.76 15.60
CA ASN A 100 -2.10 -10.78 16.37
C ASN A 100 -1.48 -11.86 15.45
N GLY A 101 -1.28 -11.53 14.17
CA GLY A 101 -0.55 -12.37 13.22
C GLY A 101 0.96 -12.33 13.46
N PRO A 102 1.72 -13.24 12.84
CA PRO A 102 3.17 -13.15 12.84
C PRO A 102 3.62 -11.87 12.10
N PRO A 103 4.79 -11.29 12.43
CA PRO A 103 5.31 -10.11 11.72
C PRO A 103 5.43 -10.30 10.19
N SER A 104 5.56 -11.54 9.74
CA SER A 104 5.59 -11.93 8.33
C SER A 104 4.22 -11.95 7.64
N CYS A 105 3.13 -11.63 8.35
CA CYS A 105 1.78 -11.59 7.80
C CYS A 105 0.96 -10.52 8.52
N VAL A 106 1.11 -9.27 8.08
CA VAL A 106 0.39 -8.11 8.64
C VAL A 106 -1.00 -7.98 8.04
N ALA A 107 -1.18 -8.40 6.79
CA ALA A 107 -2.48 -8.44 6.16
C ALA A 107 -2.60 -9.52 5.09
N THR A 108 -3.82 -10.01 4.85
CA THR A 108 -4.19 -10.81 3.67
C THR A 108 -5.15 -10.03 2.80
N THR A 109 -4.85 -9.90 1.52
CA THR A 109 -5.72 -9.28 0.53
C THR A 109 -6.32 -10.33 -0.39
N VAL A 110 -7.63 -10.21 -0.65
CA VAL A 110 -8.39 -11.06 -1.56
C VAL A 110 -9.06 -10.18 -2.61
N VAL A 111 -8.82 -10.50 -3.88
CA VAL A 111 -9.35 -9.77 -5.03
C VAL A 111 -10.04 -10.78 -5.95
N PRO A 112 -11.38 -10.77 -6.04
CA PRO A 112 -12.13 -11.68 -6.91
C PRO A 112 -11.70 -11.65 -8.37
N ALA A 113 -11.98 -12.75 -9.09
CA ALA A 113 -11.71 -12.92 -10.52
C ALA A 113 -12.17 -11.74 -11.40
N ASP A 114 -13.31 -11.14 -11.10
CA ASP A 114 -13.93 -10.03 -11.83
C ASP A 114 -13.59 -8.64 -11.26
N ALA A 115 -12.87 -8.57 -10.15
CA ALA A 115 -12.42 -7.33 -9.53
C ALA A 115 -11.03 -6.90 -10.04
N THR A 116 -10.76 -5.61 -9.93
CA THR A 116 -9.46 -5.01 -10.24
C THR A 116 -8.72 -4.63 -8.97
N LEU A 117 -7.41 -4.86 -8.97
CA LEU A 117 -6.49 -4.27 -7.99
C LEU A 117 -5.57 -3.33 -8.75
N VAL A 118 -5.47 -2.08 -8.27
CA VAL A 118 -4.52 -1.09 -8.75
C VAL A 118 -3.96 -0.36 -7.54
N ILE A 119 -2.71 -0.66 -7.20
CA ILE A 119 -1.92 0.06 -6.21
C ILE A 119 -1.03 1.03 -7.01
N PRO A 120 -1.20 2.36 -6.85
CA PRO A 120 -0.47 3.35 -7.62
C PRO A 120 1.05 3.19 -7.52
N TYR A 121 1.77 3.75 -8.48
CA TYR A 121 3.22 3.78 -8.44
C TYR A 121 3.71 4.68 -7.29
N HIS A 122 4.50 4.13 -6.38
CA HIS A 122 4.95 4.80 -5.16
C HIS A 122 6.33 4.28 -4.70
N VAL A 123 6.83 4.83 -3.61
CA VAL A 123 8.02 4.35 -2.91
C VAL A 123 7.82 4.48 -1.41
N HIS A 124 8.36 3.52 -0.68
CA HIS A 124 8.54 3.53 0.76
C HIS A 124 9.99 3.91 1.11
N PRO A 125 10.30 5.15 1.50
CA PRO A 125 11.69 5.55 1.76
C PRO A 125 12.36 4.80 2.92
N LEU A 126 11.59 4.35 3.91
CA LEU A 126 12.10 3.77 5.15
C LEU A 126 11.74 2.29 5.29
N SER A 127 10.66 1.85 4.67
CA SER A 127 10.12 0.51 4.88
C SER A 127 10.30 -0.40 3.67
N SER A 128 10.56 -1.67 3.96
CA SER A 128 10.46 -2.74 2.96
C SER A 128 9.08 -3.38 3.00
N GLU A 129 8.68 -3.96 1.87
CA GLU A 129 7.44 -4.67 1.70
C GLU A 129 7.72 -6.05 1.12
N THR A 130 7.08 -7.09 1.65
CA THR A 130 7.14 -8.44 1.08
C THR A 130 5.73 -8.95 0.88
N MET A 131 5.42 -9.37 -0.33
CA MET A 131 4.16 -10.00 -0.68
C MET A 131 4.38 -11.49 -0.93
N THR A 132 3.46 -12.31 -0.45
CA THR A 132 3.43 -13.75 -0.76
C THR A 132 2.10 -14.07 -1.42
N VAL A 133 2.15 -14.46 -2.69
CA VAL A 133 0.97 -14.81 -3.49
C VAL A 133 0.61 -16.27 -3.24
N HIS A 134 -0.62 -16.50 -2.79
CA HIS A 134 -1.18 -17.82 -2.48
C HIS A 134 -2.09 -18.34 -3.59
N LYS A 135 -2.71 -17.45 -4.37
CA LYS A 135 -3.59 -17.77 -5.50
C LYS A 135 -3.55 -16.67 -6.55
N GLY A 136 -3.70 -17.03 -7.82
CA GLY A 136 -3.74 -16.09 -8.93
C GLY A 136 -2.38 -15.47 -9.24
N GLU A 137 -2.41 -14.28 -9.84
CA GLU A 137 -1.22 -13.57 -10.30
C GLU A 137 -1.21 -12.13 -9.81
N LEU A 138 -0.07 -11.71 -9.27
CA LEU A 138 0.22 -10.32 -8.93
C LEU A 138 1.23 -9.76 -9.93
N CYS A 139 0.86 -8.67 -10.59
CA CYS A 139 1.72 -7.93 -11.51
C CYS A 139 2.32 -6.73 -10.77
N ALA A 140 3.62 -6.75 -10.52
CA ALA A 140 4.33 -5.62 -9.94
C ALA A 140 5.07 -4.84 -11.04
N THR A 141 5.04 -3.52 -10.98
CA THR A 141 6.00 -2.68 -11.68
C THR A 141 7.08 -2.31 -10.68
N ILE A 142 8.35 -2.62 -10.92
CA ILE A 142 9.49 -2.35 -10.02
C ILE A 142 10.57 -1.63 -10.81
N ASN A 143 10.91 -0.39 -10.43
CA ASN A 143 11.80 0.52 -11.17
C ASN A 143 11.53 0.47 -12.69
N GLY A 144 10.27 0.69 -13.07
CA GLY A 144 9.80 0.67 -14.46
C GLY A 144 9.72 -0.69 -15.15
N LYS A 145 10.12 -1.79 -14.50
CA LYS A 145 10.05 -3.15 -15.08
C LYS A 145 8.87 -3.92 -14.54
N THR A 146 8.16 -4.64 -15.40
CA THR A 146 7.08 -5.53 -14.99
C THR A 146 7.63 -6.86 -14.49
N VAL A 147 7.15 -7.30 -13.32
CA VAL A 147 7.48 -8.57 -12.67
C VAL A 147 6.17 -9.27 -12.33
N MET A 148 6.02 -10.51 -12.75
CA MET A 148 4.86 -11.34 -12.38
C MET A 148 5.23 -12.23 -11.20
N SER A 149 4.34 -12.29 -10.20
CA SER A 149 4.44 -13.21 -9.06
C SER A 149 3.18 -14.06 -8.98
N SER A 150 3.38 -15.36 -8.75
CA SER A 150 2.34 -16.38 -8.61
C SER A 150 2.88 -17.49 -7.72
N PRO A 151 2.04 -18.39 -7.16
CA PRO A 151 2.53 -19.45 -6.27
C PRO A 151 3.63 -20.32 -6.90
N THR A 152 3.64 -20.43 -8.23
CA THR A 152 4.61 -21.21 -8.99
C THR A 152 5.89 -20.46 -9.36
N THR A 153 5.90 -19.13 -9.22
CA THR A 153 7.05 -18.26 -9.57
C THR A 153 7.72 -17.77 -8.30
N ASN A 154 8.96 -18.21 -8.04
CA ASN A 154 9.72 -17.91 -6.81
C ASN A 154 8.94 -18.21 -5.51
N GLY A 155 8.06 -19.21 -5.53
CA GLY A 155 7.20 -19.56 -4.39
C GLY A 155 6.15 -18.50 -4.05
N GLY A 156 5.82 -17.61 -4.99
CA GLY A 156 4.88 -16.50 -4.77
C GLY A 156 5.47 -15.32 -4.01
N ILE A 157 6.76 -15.36 -3.65
CA ILE A 157 7.37 -14.33 -2.81
C ILE A 157 7.92 -13.21 -3.69
N LEU A 158 7.44 -11.99 -3.45
CA LEU A 158 7.94 -10.76 -4.03
C LEU A 158 8.43 -9.84 -2.91
N HIS A 159 9.73 -9.59 -2.87
CA HIS A 159 10.34 -8.67 -1.92
C HIS A 159 10.68 -7.33 -2.58
N VAL A 160 10.25 -6.24 -1.96
CA VAL A 160 10.46 -4.87 -2.41
C VAL A 160 11.26 -4.12 -1.33
N PRO A 161 12.56 -3.87 -1.56
CA PRO A 161 13.39 -3.15 -0.62
C PRO A 161 12.95 -1.69 -0.43
N ALA A 162 13.23 -1.13 0.75
CA ALA A 162 13.06 0.30 1.01
C ALA A 162 13.76 1.16 -0.05
N GLY A 163 13.13 2.26 -0.44
CA GLY A 163 13.61 3.18 -1.47
C GLY A 163 13.38 2.70 -2.92
N THR A 164 12.82 1.52 -3.12
CA THR A 164 12.50 0.98 -4.46
C THR A 164 11.17 1.54 -4.95
N ARG A 165 11.10 2.01 -6.20
CA ARG A 165 9.84 2.45 -6.78
C ARG A 165 9.03 1.25 -7.24
N HIS A 166 7.77 1.19 -6.86
CA HIS A 166 6.92 0.06 -7.19
C HIS A 166 5.43 0.41 -7.26
N GLY A 167 4.68 -0.43 -7.93
CA GLY A 167 3.21 -0.42 -7.95
C GLY A 167 2.72 -1.82 -8.25
N PHE A 168 1.45 -2.09 -7.97
CA PHE A 168 0.90 -3.44 -8.11
C PHE A 168 -0.43 -3.42 -8.82
N ASN A 169 -0.65 -4.42 -9.66
CA ASN A 169 -1.92 -4.68 -10.29
C ASN A 169 -2.23 -6.16 -10.13
N LYS A 170 -3.51 -6.51 -10.17
CA LYS A 170 -3.88 -7.90 -10.42
C LYS A 170 -3.39 -8.30 -11.82
N GLY A 171 -2.87 -9.52 -11.94
CA GLY A 171 -2.48 -10.10 -13.23
C GLY A 171 -3.69 -10.33 -14.16
N VAL A 172 -3.42 -10.78 -15.37
CA VAL A 172 -4.46 -10.98 -16.41
C VAL A 172 -5.24 -12.29 -16.24
N SER A 173 -4.88 -13.11 -15.25
CA SER A 173 -5.58 -14.37 -15.00
C SER A 173 -7.03 -14.15 -14.57
N ALA A 174 -7.92 -15.05 -15.01
CA ALA A 174 -9.34 -15.07 -14.65
C ALA A 174 -9.59 -15.70 -13.25
N GLU A 175 -8.57 -15.76 -12.40
CA GLU A 175 -8.65 -16.33 -11.07
C GLU A 175 -8.72 -15.22 -10.01
N ASP A 176 -9.20 -15.58 -8.82
CA ASP A 176 -9.03 -14.69 -7.66
C ASP A 176 -7.54 -14.54 -7.36
N LEU A 177 -7.14 -13.33 -7.00
CA LEU A 177 -5.82 -13.05 -6.46
C LEU A 177 -5.92 -13.05 -4.92
N VAL A 178 -5.10 -13.89 -4.28
CA VAL A 178 -4.95 -13.92 -2.82
C VAL A 178 -3.47 -13.78 -2.49
N PHE A 179 -3.12 -12.77 -1.70
CA PHE A 179 -1.75 -12.56 -1.25
C PHE A 179 -1.70 -12.03 0.18
N THR A 180 -0.65 -12.40 0.90
CA THR A 180 -0.31 -11.79 2.19
C THR A 180 0.76 -10.74 2.00
N GLU A 181 0.78 -9.76 2.88
CA GLU A 181 1.80 -8.73 2.92
C GLU A 181 2.41 -8.63 4.32
N SER A 182 3.72 -8.58 4.37
CA SER A 182 4.48 -8.11 5.52
C SER A 182 5.14 -6.80 5.17
N THR A 183 4.90 -5.81 6.00
CA THR A 183 5.48 -4.48 5.84
C THR A 183 5.97 -4.05 7.20
N GLU A 184 7.10 -3.34 7.22
CA GLU A 184 7.44 -2.53 8.39
C GLU A 184 6.72 -1.17 8.26
N PRO A 185 5.39 -1.13 8.42
CA PRO A 185 4.96 -0.73 9.76
C PRO A 185 3.97 -1.69 10.44
N SER A 186 3.73 -1.47 11.74
CA SER A 186 2.80 -2.27 12.55
C SER A 186 1.40 -2.37 11.93
N PRO A 187 0.64 -3.46 12.21
CA PRO A 187 -0.74 -3.64 11.73
C PRO A 187 -1.64 -2.41 11.97
N ASP A 188 -1.45 -1.71 13.08
CA ASP A 188 -2.20 -0.48 13.40
C ASP A 188 -1.97 0.65 12.40
N LYS A 189 -0.72 0.89 11.98
CA LYS A 189 -0.42 1.93 10.98
C LYS A 189 -1.05 1.60 9.64
N LYS A 190 -1.08 0.31 9.28
CA LYS A 190 -1.73 -0.16 8.05
C LYS A 190 -3.25 -0.02 8.12
N ARG A 191 -3.86 -0.42 9.24
CA ARG A 191 -5.30 -0.18 9.51
C ARG A 191 -5.62 1.31 9.37
N ASP A 192 -4.82 2.19 9.98
CA ASP A 192 -5.08 3.63 9.95
C ASP A 192 -4.95 4.18 8.52
N PHE A 193 -3.92 3.75 7.78
CA PHE A 193 -3.74 4.15 6.38
C PHE A 193 -4.91 3.72 5.48
N PHE A 194 -5.30 2.43 5.49
CA PHE A 194 -6.39 1.94 4.65
C PHE A 194 -7.76 2.41 5.15
N GLY A 195 -7.95 2.52 6.47
CA GLY A 195 -9.16 3.10 7.05
C GLY A 195 -9.36 4.54 6.61
N ASP A 196 -8.30 5.34 6.57
CA ASP A 196 -8.31 6.70 6.05
C ASP A 196 -8.57 6.72 4.54
N LEU A 197 -7.88 5.87 3.77
CA LEU A 197 -8.04 5.79 2.32
C LEU A 197 -9.51 5.50 1.95
N MET A 198 -10.16 4.60 2.68
CA MET A 198 -11.54 4.17 2.43
C MET A 198 -12.59 5.15 2.97
N ARG A 199 -12.32 5.82 4.10
CA ARG A 199 -13.25 6.83 4.67
C ARG A 199 -13.41 8.06 3.80
N VAL A 200 -12.40 8.41 3.02
CA VAL A 200 -12.40 9.66 2.25
C VAL A 200 -13.07 9.52 0.88
N GLY A 201 -13.64 8.36 0.55
CA GLY A 201 -14.70 8.27 -0.46
C GLY A 201 -15.91 9.10 0.00
N PHE A 202 -16.14 10.26 -0.63
CA PHE A 202 -17.21 11.19 -0.26
C PHE A 202 -18.56 10.47 -0.07
N GLY A 203 -19.01 10.31 1.18
CA GLY A 203 -20.40 9.98 1.52
C GLY A 203 -20.95 8.68 0.94
N GLY A 204 -20.15 7.62 0.88
CA GLY A 204 -20.61 6.31 0.38
C GLY A 204 -20.46 6.11 -1.13
N SER A 205 -19.71 6.98 -1.82
CA SER A 205 -19.22 6.67 -3.17
C SER A 205 -18.15 5.58 -3.10
N PRO A 206 -18.19 4.56 -3.96
CA PRO A 206 -17.11 3.58 -4.10
C PRO A 206 -15.81 4.19 -4.68
N GLU A 207 -15.85 5.44 -5.12
CA GLU A 207 -14.68 6.13 -5.68
C GLU A 207 -13.81 6.75 -4.59
N ILE A 208 -12.53 6.39 -4.58
CA ILE A 208 -11.52 6.99 -3.70
C ILE A 208 -11.28 8.45 -4.13
N SER A 209 -11.53 9.40 -3.23
CA SER A 209 -11.18 10.80 -3.44
C SER A 209 -9.67 10.95 -3.61
N VAL A 210 -9.22 11.61 -4.68
CA VAL A 210 -7.79 11.89 -4.91
C VAL A 210 -7.20 12.67 -3.73
N ILE A 211 -7.91 13.70 -3.23
CA ILE A 211 -7.46 14.49 -2.08
C ILE A 211 -7.38 13.60 -0.82
N GLY A 212 -8.30 12.64 -0.68
CA GLY A 212 -8.29 11.68 0.41
C GLY A 212 -7.13 10.71 0.38
N ALA A 213 -6.85 10.14 -0.78
CA ALA A 213 -5.67 9.30 -0.99
C ALA A 213 -4.39 10.08 -0.66
N MET A 214 -4.27 11.32 -1.15
CA MET A 214 -3.13 12.18 -0.82
C MET A 214 -3.03 12.46 0.69
N ALA A 215 -4.15 12.63 1.39
CA ALA A 215 -4.18 12.83 2.83
C ALA A 215 -3.73 11.57 3.59
N ALA A 216 -4.14 10.39 3.15
CA ALA A 216 -3.66 9.12 3.70
C ALA A 216 -2.14 8.95 3.50
N PHE A 217 -1.62 9.23 2.30
CA PHE A 217 -0.18 9.19 2.02
C PHE A 217 0.62 10.19 2.85
N TYR A 218 0.11 11.43 2.97
CA TYR A 218 0.75 12.46 3.77
C TYR A 218 0.90 12.04 5.24
N ARG A 219 -0.15 11.43 5.84
CA ARG A 219 -0.14 10.96 7.23
C ARG A 219 0.69 9.69 7.44
N ALA A 220 0.70 8.78 6.47
CA ALA A 220 1.54 7.60 6.55
C ALA A 220 3.02 7.98 6.72
N GLY A 221 3.45 9.09 6.12
CA GLY A 221 4.79 9.67 6.29
C GLY A 221 5.92 8.89 5.62
N ASP A 222 5.64 7.64 5.25
CA ASP A 222 6.54 6.72 4.55
C ASP A 222 6.00 6.29 3.17
N VAL A 223 5.04 7.03 2.60
CA VAL A 223 4.57 6.74 1.23
C VAL A 223 4.72 7.98 0.37
N VAL A 224 5.45 7.84 -0.73
CA VAL A 224 5.62 8.91 -1.72
C VAL A 224 5.13 8.41 -3.07
N LEU A 225 4.12 9.07 -3.62
CA LEU A 225 3.64 8.77 -4.97
C LEU A 225 4.69 9.15 -6.03
N CYS A 226 4.77 8.31 -7.04
CA CYS A 226 5.65 8.46 -8.20
C CYS A 226 4.79 8.61 -9.46
N PHE A 227 5.17 9.52 -10.37
CA PHE A 227 4.47 9.74 -11.65
C PHE A 227 5.22 9.08 -12.82
N GLY A 228 5.84 7.93 -12.53
CA GLY A 228 6.76 7.21 -13.39
C GLY A 228 8.21 7.25 -12.88
N GLU A 229 9.11 6.59 -13.62
CA GLU A 229 10.55 6.51 -13.27
C GLU A 229 11.22 7.88 -13.20
N TRP A 230 10.83 8.77 -14.11
CA TRP A 230 11.46 10.08 -14.28
C TRP A 230 11.10 11.08 -13.17
N SER A 231 10.00 10.86 -12.43
CA SER A 231 9.48 11.89 -11.54
C SER A 231 10.37 12.02 -10.30
N PRO A 232 10.90 13.21 -9.96
CA PRO A 232 11.71 13.34 -8.76
C PRO A 232 10.86 13.17 -7.49
N LEU A 233 11.42 12.54 -6.45
CA LEU A 233 10.67 12.22 -5.22
C LEU A 233 10.14 13.46 -4.48
N TRP A 234 10.81 14.61 -4.64
CA TRP A 234 10.33 15.86 -4.03
C TRP A 234 8.97 16.28 -4.59
N LEU A 235 8.65 15.94 -5.85
CA LEU A 235 7.38 16.29 -6.46
C LEU A 235 6.22 15.51 -5.81
N GLY A 236 6.40 14.21 -5.62
CA GLY A 236 5.43 13.37 -4.90
C GLY A 236 5.21 13.84 -3.47
N ARG A 237 6.30 14.17 -2.75
CA ARG A 237 6.24 14.73 -1.39
C ARG A 237 5.52 16.07 -1.34
N PHE A 238 5.83 16.96 -2.28
CA PHE A 238 5.19 18.27 -2.37
C PHE A 238 3.68 18.13 -2.61
N LEU A 239 3.27 17.26 -3.52
CA LEU A 239 1.85 17.01 -3.78
C LEU A 239 1.14 16.36 -2.60
N GLY A 240 1.77 15.39 -1.93
CA GLY A 240 1.24 14.82 -0.70
C GLY A 240 1.05 15.89 0.40
N TRP A 241 2.05 16.73 0.62
CA TRP A 241 1.97 17.84 1.59
C TRP A 241 0.88 18.86 1.22
N PHE A 242 0.84 19.32 -0.03
CA PHE A 242 -0.10 20.36 -0.45
C PHE A 242 -1.54 19.83 -0.53
N MET A 243 -1.76 18.71 -1.21
CA MET A 243 -3.10 18.15 -1.39
C MET A 243 -3.59 17.43 -0.13
N GLY A 244 -2.74 16.62 0.49
CA GLY A 244 -3.11 15.82 1.65
C GLY A 244 -3.09 16.62 2.96
N GLY A 245 -2.04 17.40 3.17
CA GLY A 245 -1.90 18.27 4.35
C GLY A 245 -2.77 19.51 4.21
N VAL A 246 -2.41 20.45 3.34
CA VAL A 246 -3.09 21.76 3.29
C VAL A 246 -4.55 21.64 2.87
N LEU A 247 -4.84 21.04 1.71
CA LEU A 247 -6.23 20.94 1.23
C LEU A 247 -7.04 19.89 2.02
N GLY A 248 -6.45 18.74 2.32
CA GLY A 248 -7.10 17.67 3.09
C GLY A 248 -7.51 18.12 4.49
N ASP A 249 -6.65 18.85 5.22
CA ASP A 249 -6.96 19.41 6.53
C ASP A 249 -8.05 20.49 6.42
N THR A 250 -7.93 21.39 5.44
CA THR A 250 -8.90 22.48 5.23
C THR A 250 -10.31 21.94 4.93
N LEU A 251 -10.40 20.83 4.20
CA LEU A 251 -11.66 20.19 3.83
C LEU A 251 -12.18 19.20 4.89
N GLY A 252 -11.45 18.98 5.99
CA GLY A 252 -11.82 17.99 7.01
C GLY A 252 -11.76 16.54 6.52
N LEU A 253 -11.04 16.30 5.42
CA LEU A 253 -10.80 14.97 4.84
C LEU A 253 -9.63 14.26 5.51
N ALA A 254 -8.85 15.00 6.29
CA ALA A 254 -7.96 14.44 7.28
C ALA A 254 -8.72 14.29 8.60
N PRO A 255 -9.20 13.08 8.96
CA PRO A 255 -9.68 12.86 10.31
C PRO A 255 -8.53 13.24 11.25
N LYS A 256 -8.78 14.22 12.11
CA LYS A 256 -7.82 14.59 13.16
C LYS A 256 -7.52 13.29 13.92
N PRO A 257 -6.24 12.97 14.22
CA PRO A 257 -5.98 11.89 15.16
C PRO A 257 -6.89 12.16 16.34
N ALA A 258 -7.75 11.20 16.67
CA ALA A 258 -8.64 11.35 17.81
C ALA A 258 -7.72 11.82 18.92
N VAL A 259 -7.88 13.09 19.34
CA VAL A 259 -7.07 13.63 20.44
C VAL A 259 -7.25 12.58 21.49
N LEU A 260 -6.17 11.86 21.77
CA LEU A 260 -6.20 10.63 22.55
C LEU A 260 -6.75 11.12 23.87
N LEU A 261 -8.06 11.01 24.06
CA LEU A 261 -8.75 11.54 25.21
C LEU A 261 -8.11 10.72 26.28
N LYS A 262 -7.16 11.33 27.01
CA LYS A 262 -6.43 10.68 28.08
C LYS A 262 -7.52 9.98 28.86
N ARG A 263 -7.51 8.65 28.79
CA ARG A 263 -8.46 7.82 29.52
C ARG A 263 -8.17 8.19 30.97
N THR A 264 -8.92 9.15 31.50
CA THR A 264 -8.79 9.58 32.88
C THR A 264 -9.05 8.30 33.63
N LYS A 265 -8.03 7.79 34.32
CA LYS A 265 -8.19 6.64 35.21
C LYS A 265 -9.39 7.01 36.10
N SER A 266 -10.49 6.29 35.94
CA SER A 266 -11.51 6.25 36.96
C SER A 266 -10.85 5.55 38.14
N ASP A 267 -10.66 6.30 39.23
CA ASP A 267 -10.24 5.78 40.53
C ASP A 267 -11.17 4.67 41.01
#